data_AF-A0A1V4W500-F1
#
_entry.id   AF-A0A1V4W500-F1
#
_cell.length_a   1.000
_cell.length_b   1.000
_cell.length_c   1.000
_cell.angle_alpha   90.00
_cell.angle_beta   90.00
_cell.angle_gamma   90.00
#
_symmetry.space_group_name_H-M   'P 1'
#
loop_
_entity.id
_entity.type
_entity.pdbx_description
1 polymer ?
#
loop_
_entity_poly.entity_id
_entity_poly.type
_entity_poly.pdbx_seq_one_letter_code
_entity_poly.pdbx_strand_id
1 'polypeptide(L)'
;MPPREWQRNTLFYTGQYKGYTGKSIMLKLYDGSTWRWVKYHLTGRRVQDGWKIGCPRAVIKKNRIELHFPVEKEKPAVKSVAEQVKDPNLKICAVDLNTCDKLAVCGIFKSDGTQVATRFIRGGDNLNGRRKRLLGIIATKLSLTGSLNKDEQDNKALWNKIHNIDDNEAHRVSRRILDFALEHGASIIVFEHSNSFKPEQGKYSRRANSRRSYWLRGRIFHYTKYKAWEYGIITSRVNPKDISRLCAGCGAEIDRRAPLFTCKCGKKGSVDLNTVRNIGKKFFLRYTA
;
A
#
# COMPACT_ATOMS: atom_id res chain seq x y z
N MET A 1 21.95 -12.53 -29.12
CA MET A 1 22.31 -11.17 -28.67
C MET A 1 22.93 -11.28 -27.28
N PRO A 2 24.17 -10.79 -27.06
CA PRO A 2 24.67 -10.63 -25.70
C PRO A 2 23.78 -9.63 -24.94
N PRO A 3 23.67 -9.74 -23.60
CA PRO A 3 22.86 -8.82 -22.80
C PRO A 3 23.28 -7.37 -23.08
N ARG A 4 22.31 -6.48 -23.36
CA ARG A 4 22.55 -5.05 -23.62
C ARG A 4 23.19 -4.31 -22.42
N GLU A 5 23.08 -4.88 -21.22
CA GLU A 5 23.73 -4.41 -20.00
C GLU A 5 24.38 -5.60 -19.27
N TRP A 6 25.70 -5.54 -19.08
CA TRP A 6 26.41 -6.50 -18.25
C TRP A 6 26.19 -6.17 -16.76
N GLN A 7 25.29 -6.89 -16.09
CA GLN A 7 25.01 -6.67 -14.66
C GLN A 7 26.05 -7.35 -13.76
N ARG A 8 27.11 -6.62 -13.36
CA ARG A 8 28.13 -7.05 -12.38
C ARG A 8 27.69 -6.80 -10.93
N ASN A 9 26.53 -7.31 -10.52
CA ASN A 9 26.13 -7.19 -9.12
C ASN A 9 26.83 -8.27 -8.29
N THR A 10 27.84 -7.88 -7.50
CA THR A 10 28.64 -8.80 -6.68
C THR A 10 27.96 -9.11 -5.35
N LEU A 11 27.78 -10.39 -5.03
CA LEU A 11 27.35 -10.86 -3.71
C LEU A 11 28.59 -11.13 -2.85
N PHE A 12 28.60 -10.63 -1.61
CA PHE A 12 29.66 -10.89 -0.64
C PHE A 12 29.21 -11.98 0.33
N TYR A 13 29.77 -13.18 0.17
CA TYR A 13 29.49 -14.31 1.05
C TYR A 13 30.15 -14.15 2.43
N THR A 14 29.78 -15.02 3.37
CA THR A 14 30.45 -15.15 4.66
C THR A 14 31.96 -15.25 4.47
N GLY A 15 32.71 -14.42 5.19
CA GLY A 15 34.18 -14.31 5.04
C GLY A 15 34.66 -13.28 4.01
N GLN A 16 33.77 -12.70 3.20
CA GLN A 16 34.08 -11.61 2.27
C GLN A 16 33.60 -10.23 2.76
N TYR A 17 32.95 -10.19 3.91
CA TYR A 17 32.60 -8.95 4.61
C TYR A 17 32.75 -9.15 6.12
N LYS A 18 33.02 -8.07 6.87
CA LYS A 18 33.05 -8.08 8.34
C LYS A 18 32.88 -6.67 8.93
N GLY A 19 32.61 -6.60 10.23
CA GLY A 19 32.57 -5.34 10.98
C GLY A 19 31.45 -4.39 10.52
N TYR A 20 30.27 -4.93 10.18
CA TYR A 20 29.11 -4.11 9.87
C TYR A 20 28.57 -3.42 11.13
N THR A 21 28.51 -2.09 11.13
CA THR A 21 28.03 -1.27 12.26
C THR A 21 26.76 -0.50 11.94
N GLY A 22 26.14 -0.76 10.78
CA GLY A 22 25.07 0.08 10.23
C GLY A 22 25.54 1.40 9.62
N LYS A 23 26.74 1.88 9.95
CA LYS A 23 27.37 3.08 9.37
C LYS A 23 28.65 2.79 8.60
N SER A 24 29.23 1.61 8.79
CA SER A 24 30.41 1.18 8.06
C SER A 24 30.40 -0.33 7.88
N ILE A 25 31.17 -0.81 6.90
CA ILE A 25 31.43 -2.22 6.65
C ILE A 25 32.84 -2.39 6.07
N MET A 26 33.52 -3.50 6.37
CA MET A 26 34.71 -3.90 5.65
C MET A 26 34.34 -4.95 4.60
N LEU A 27 34.78 -4.74 3.37
CA LEU A 27 34.60 -5.66 2.26
C LEU A 27 35.95 -6.20 1.79
N LYS A 28 36.00 -7.48 1.46
CA LYS A 28 37.17 -8.12 0.85
C LYS A 28 37.07 -7.96 -0.66
N LEU A 29 37.96 -7.16 -1.23
CA LEU A 29 37.98 -6.83 -2.65
C LEU A 29 39.30 -7.26 -3.28
N TYR A 30 39.24 -7.70 -4.53
CA TYR A 30 40.42 -8.00 -5.33
C TYR A 30 40.80 -6.74 -6.12
N ASP A 31 42.04 -6.28 -5.97
CA ASP A 31 42.53 -5.05 -6.63
C ASP A 31 43.14 -5.29 -8.01
N GLY A 32 43.17 -6.54 -8.49
CA GLY A 32 43.87 -6.97 -9.70
C GLY A 32 45.10 -7.83 -9.43
N SER A 33 45.65 -7.75 -8.20
CA SER A 33 46.86 -8.47 -7.77
C SER A 33 46.65 -9.27 -6.47
N THR A 34 45.96 -8.68 -5.49
CA THR A 34 45.83 -9.22 -4.14
C THR A 34 44.43 -8.95 -3.57
N TRP A 35 44.04 -9.75 -2.60
CA TRP A 35 42.82 -9.52 -1.83
C TRP A 35 43.07 -8.55 -0.68
N ARG A 36 42.36 -7.43 -0.66
CA ARG A 36 42.48 -6.41 0.38
C ARG A 36 41.15 -6.20 1.11
N TRP A 37 41.24 -5.88 2.39
CA TRP A 37 40.10 -5.41 3.18
C TRP A 37 39.97 -3.91 3.04
N VAL A 38 38.85 -3.44 2.51
CA VAL A 38 38.57 -2.01 2.33
C VAL A 38 37.38 -1.63 3.18
N LYS A 39 37.53 -0.56 3.97
CA LYS A 39 36.48 -0.02 4.82
C LYS A 39 35.64 0.98 4.03
N TYR A 40 34.33 0.79 4.03
CA TYR A 40 33.36 1.72 3.44
C TYR A 40 32.48 2.34 4.51
N HIS A 41 32.22 3.64 4.36
CA HIS A 41 31.20 4.34 5.11
C HIS A 41 29.87 4.26 4.35
N LEU A 42 28.82 3.89 5.07
CA LEU A 42 27.50 3.67 4.52
C LEU A 42 26.59 4.83 4.90
N THR A 43 25.80 5.27 3.93
CA THR A 43 24.69 6.21 4.13
C THR A 43 23.40 5.49 3.76
N GLY A 44 22.36 5.63 4.59
CA GLY A 44 21.09 4.94 4.35
C GLY A 44 20.31 4.64 5.62
N ARG A 45 19.21 3.90 5.45
CA ARG A 45 18.40 3.43 6.57
C ARG A 45 19.14 2.30 7.28
N ARG A 46 19.19 2.39 8.60
CA ARG A 46 19.64 1.27 9.43
C ARG A 46 18.60 0.16 9.40
N VAL A 47 19.07 -1.07 9.37
CA VAL A 47 18.22 -2.22 9.65
C VAL A 47 17.78 -2.12 11.12
N GLN A 48 16.50 -2.33 11.38
CA GLN A 48 15.95 -2.25 12.73
C GLN A 48 16.35 -3.48 13.55
N ASP A 49 16.30 -3.35 14.87
CA ASP A 49 16.55 -4.47 15.77
C ASP A 49 15.54 -5.61 15.55
N GLY A 50 15.99 -6.84 15.79
CA GLY A 50 15.19 -8.06 15.59
C GLY A 50 15.14 -8.59 14.15
N TRP A 51 15.81 -7.93 13.20
CA TRP A 51 16.02 -8.46 11.85
C TRP A 51 17.40 -9.11 11.73
N LYS A 52 17.45 -10.33 11.19
CA LYS A 52 18.67 -11.02 10.82
C LYS A 52 19.13 -10.49 9.46
N ILE A 53 20.36 -9.99 9.40
CA ILE A 53 20.95 -9.41 8.19
C ILE A 53 21.68 -10.51 7.43
N GLY A 54 21.32 -10.72 6.17
CA GLY A 54 22.01 -11.65 5.28
C GLY A 54 23.20 -11.03 4.54
N CYS A 55 23.73 -11.79 3.58
CA CYS A 55 24.92 -11.41 2.82
C CYS A 55 24.67 -10.14 1.96
N PRO A 56 25.52 -9.10 2.05
CA PRO A 56 25.33 -7.89 1.25
C PRO A 56 25.60 -8.12 -0.23
N ARG A 57 24.83 -7.44 -1.08
CA ARG A 57 25.03 -7.41 -2.52
C ARG A 57 25.36 -6.00 -2.98
N ALA A 58 26.48 -5.81 -3.66
CA ALA A 58 26.77 -4.58 -4.39
C ALA A 58 25.90 -4.51 -5.63
N VAL A 59 25.11 -3.45 -5.72
CA VAL A 59 24.23 -3.15 -6.85
C VAL A 59 24.70 -1.86 -7.50
N ILE A 60 25.10 -1.95 -8.76
CA ILE A 60 25.55 -0.78 -9.53
C ILE A 60 24.32 -0.05 -10.07
N LYS A 61 24.17 1.22 -9.68
CA LYS A 61 23.08 2.10 -10.10
C LYS A 61 23.67 3.34 -10.78
N LYS A 62 23.65 3.42 -12.11
CA LYS A 62 24.10 4.57 -12.92
C LYS A 62 25.35 5.31 -12.40
N ASN A 63 25.21 6.22 -11.44
CA ASN A 63 26.27 7.04 -10.85
C ASN A 63 26.67 6.65 -9.40
N ARG A 64 26.21 5.53 -8.86
CA ARG A 64 26.50 5.09 -7.49
C ARG A 64 26.47 3.57 -7.33
N ILE A 65 27.11 3.09 -6.28
CA ILE A 65 27.05 1.70 -5.85
C ILE A 65 26.24 1.65 -4.55
N GLU A 66 25.23 0.80 -4.52
CA GLU A 66 24.41 0.57 -3.33
C GLU A 66 24.73 -0.81 -2.75
N LEU A 67 24.85 -0.93 -1.43
CA LEU A 67 24.87 -2.23 -0.77
C LEU A 67 23.45 -2.59 -0.34
N HIS A 68 22.90 -3.64 -0.94
CA HIS A 68 21.58 -4.18 -0.62
C HIS A 68 21.77 -5.34 0.36
N PHE A 69 21.15 -5.23 1.52
CA PHE A 69 21.18 -6.28 2.54
C PHE A 69 19.83 -6.99 2.53
N PRO A 70 19.76 -8.29 2.20
CA PRO A 70 18.57 -9.08 2.49
C PRO A 70 18.40 -9.14 4.00
N VAL A 71 17.15 -9.02 4.46
CA VAL A 71 16.80 -9.07 5.87
C VAL A 71 15.70 -10.09 6.09
N GLU A 72 15.80 -10.81 7.20
CA GLU A 72 14.86 -11.83 7.60
C GLU A 72 14.38 -11.56 9.03
N LYS A 73 13.12 -11.86 9.31
CA LYS A 73 12.55 -11.76 10.65
C LYS A 73 11.64 -12.95 10.87
N GLU A 74 11.68 -13.48 12.08
CA GLU A 74 10.79 -14.56 12.47
C GLU A 74 9.34 -14.09 12.44
N LYS A 75 8.50 -14.92 11.82
CA LYS A 75 7.09 -14.62 11.61
C LYS A 75 6.36 -14.72 12.96
N PRO A 76 5.55 -13.72 13.36
CA PRO A 76 4.71 -13.86 14.55
C PRO A 76 3.72 -15.01 14.35
N ALA A 77 3.50 -15.81 15.39
CA ALA A 77 2.45 -16.81 15.40
C ALA A 77 1.10 -16.09 15.44
N VAL A 78 0.27 -16.27 14.40
CA VAL A 78 -1.05 -15.63 14.32
C VAL A 78 -2.11 -16.71 14.09
N LYS A 79 -3.12 -16.71 14.95
CA LYS A 79 -4.31 -17.56 14.84
C LYS A 79 -5.04 -17.31 13.52
N SER A 80 -5.71 -18.31 12.99
CA SER A 80 -6.51 -18.14 11.78
C SER A 80 -7.65 -17.13 12.00
N VAL A 81 -8.17 -16.52 10.94
CA VAL A 81 -9.31 -15.60 11.07
C VAL A 81 -10.51 -16.29 11.73
N ALA A 82 -10.77 -17.55 11.37
CA ALA A 82 -11.88 -18.33 11.94
C ALA A 82 -11.71 -18.60 13.44
N GLU A 83 -10.49 -18.77 13.93
CA GLU A 83 -10.21 -18.91 15.37
C GLU A 83 -10.34 -17.58 16.11
N GLN A 84 -9.84 -16.49 15.52
CA GLN A 84 -9.90 -15.16 16.15
C GLN A 84 -11.33 -14.66 16.33
N VAL A 85 -12.24 -14.97 15.40
CA VAL A 85 -13.66 -14.56 15.49
C VAL A 85 -14.39 -15.21 16.67
N LYS A 86 -13.89 -16.33 17.20
CA LYS A 86 -14.46 -16.97 18.40
C LYS A 86 -14.18 -16.18 19.68
N ASP A 87 -13.22 -15.26 19.67
CA ASP A 87 -12.88 -14.43 20.83
C ASP A 87 -13.92 -13.28 20.98
N PRO A 88 -14.67 -13.21 22.10
CA PRO A 88 -15.62 -12.12 22.33
C PRO A 88 -14.94 -10.75 22.43
N ASN A 89 -13.65 -10.67 22.73
CA ASN A 89 -12.91 -9.42 22.80
C ASN A 89 -12.29 -9.00 21.46
N LEU A 90 -12.54 -9.75 20.38
CA LEU A 90 -12.01 -9.44 19.05
C LEU A 90 -12.41 -8.02 18.63
N LYS A 91 -11.42 -7.26 18.16
CA LYS A 91 -11.60 -6.01 17.44
C LYS A 91 -11.08 -6.14 16.03
N ILE A 92 -11.87 -5.66 15.08
CA ILE A 92 -11.50 -5.56 13.67
C ILE A 92 -11.41 -4.10 13.24
N CYS A 93 -10.58 -3.81 12.26
CA CYS A 93 -10.52 -2.53 11.57
C CYS A 93 -11.08 -2.71 10.15
N ALA A 94 -12.33 -2.29 9.92
CA ALA A 94 -12.91 -2.26 8.58
C ALA A 94 -12.43 -1.01 7.81
N VAL A 95 -12.04 -1.18 6.55
CA VAL A 95 -11.43 -0.15 5.72
C VAL A 95 -12.13 -0.06 4.37
N ASP A 96 -12.66 1.12 4.08
CA ASP A 96 -13.14 1.53 2.77
C ASP A 96 -12.06 2.37 2.06
N LEU A 97 -11.77 2.06 0.79
CA LEU A 97 -10.75 2.75 -0.01
C LEU A 97 -11.42 3.51 -1.15
N ASN A 98 -11.28 4.83 -1.15
CA ASN A 98 -11.94 5.70 -2.13
C ASN A 98 -10.95 6.36 -3.09
N THR A 99 -11.49 6.94 -4.17
CA THR A 99 -10.75 7.69 -5.19
C THR A 99 -10.81 9.21 -5.01
N CYS A 100 -11.61 9.68 -4.04
CA CYS A 100 -11.81 11.08 -3.66
C CYS A 100 -10.79 11.51 -2.57
N ASP A 101 -10.98 12.70 -1.98
CA ASP A 101 -10.10 13.22 -0.92
C ASP A 101 -9.82 12.21 0.21
N LYS A 102 -10.87 11.51 0.66
CA LYS A 102 -10.80 10.50 1.71
C LYS A 102 -10.26 9.18 1.15
N LEU A 103 -8.95 9.12 0.87
CA LEU A 103 -8.27 7.94 0.34
C LEU A 103 -8.59 6.64 1.09
N ALA A 104 -8.76 6.72 2.41
CA ALA A 104 -9.28 5.61 3.20
C ALA A 104 -10.18 6.11 4.34
N VAL A 105 -11.25 5.35 4.63
CA VAL A 105 -12.09 5.53 5.81
C VAL A 105 -12.03 4.24 6.61
N CYS A 106 -11.68 4.35 7.89
CA CYS A 106 -11.46 3.22 8.78
C CYS A 106 -12.46 3.26 9.94
N GLY A 107 -12.94 2.10 10.37
CA GLY A 107 -13.79 1.95 11.56
C GLY A 107 -13.36 0.74 12.38
N ILE A 108 -13.31 0.92 13.70
CA ILE A 108 -13.04 -0.17 14.65
C ILE A 108 -14.36 -0.75 15.12
N PHE A 109 -14.50 -2.07 15.02
CA PHE A 109 -15.68 -2.80 15.45
C PHE A 109 -15.30 -3.91 16.42
N LYS A 110 -16.10 -4.06 17.48
CA LYS A 110 -16.06 -5.23 18.36
C LYS A 110 -16.86 -6.39 17.74
N SER A 111 -16.69 -7.59 18.31
CA SER A 111 -17.44 -8.81 17.96
C SER A 111 -18.96 -8.66 18.01
N ASP A 112 -19.47 -7.86 18.97
CA ASP A 112 -20.89 -7.52 19.15
C ASP A 112 -21.45 -6.57 18.07
N GLY A 113 -20.61 -6.09 17.14
CA GLY A 113 -20.96 -5.12 16.10
C GLY A 113 -20.88 -3.66 16.54
N THR A 114 -20.53 -3.37 17.80
CA THR A 114 -20.36 -2.01 18.31
C THR A 114 -19.18 -1.32 17.63
N GLN A 115 -19.43 -0.13 17.08
CA GLN A 115 -18.40 0.72 16.48
C GLN A 115 -17.71 1.56 17.58
N VAL A 116 -16.41 1.37 17.75
CA VAL A 116 -15.62 2.03 18.82
C VAL A 116 -15.00 3.34 18.36
N ALA A 117 -14.43 3.35 17.15
CA ALA A 117 -13.66 4.48 16.67
C ALA A 117 -13.74 4.60 15.14
N THR A 118 -13.35 5.76 14.62
CA THR A 118 -13.35 6.05 13.18
C THR A 118 -12.20 6.98 12.83
N ARG A 119 -11.60 6.75 11.66
CA ARG A 119 -10.51 7.59 11.15
C ARG A 119 -10.65 7.82 9.65
N PHE A 120 -10.52 9.07 9.25
CA PHE A 120 -10.48 9.49 7.85
C PHE A 120 -9.04 9.80 7.44
N ILE A 121 -8.54 9.12 6.42
CA ILE A 121 -7.22 9.35 5.85
C ILE A 121 -7.39 10.16 4.57
N ARG A 122 -7.10 11.46 4.66
CA ARG A 122 -7.29 12.47 3.60
C ARG A 122 -6.03 12.74 2.76
N GLY A 123 -6.18 13.55 1.72
CA GLY A 123 -5.12 14.00 0.83
C GLY A 123 -5.29 13.56 -0.63
N GLY A 124 -6.43 12.92 -0.94
CA GLY A 124 -6.74 12.48 -2.30
C GLY A 124 -6.91 13.64 -3.27
N ASP A 125 -7.43 14.79 -2.84
CA ASP A 125 -7.62 15.94 -3.73
C ASP A 125 -6.29 16.57 -4.15
N ASN A 126 -5.36 16.72 -3.20
CA ASN A 126 -4.00 17.17 -3.50
C ASN A 126 -3.29 16.18 -4.44
N LEU A 127 -3.37 14.88 -4.16
CA LEU A 127 -2.82 13.83 -5.03
C LEU A 127 -3.41 13.88 -6.45
N ASN A 128 -4.73 13.98 -6.56
CA ASN A 128 -5.44 14.09 -7.83
C ASN A 128 -5.05 15.36 -8.59
N GLY A 129 -4.91 16.50 -7.90
CA GLY A 129 -4.45 17.76 -8.47
C GLY A 129 -3.03 17.66 -9.04
N ARG A 130 -2.10 17.09 -8.27
CA ARG A 130 -0.70 16.86 -8.71
C ARG A 130 -0.64 15.92 -9.92
N ARG A 131 -1.38 14.81 -9.89
CA ARG A 131 -1.50 13.88 -11.02
C ARG A 131 -2.07 14.57 -12.24
N LYS A 132 -3.16 15.32 -12.11
CA LYS A 132 -3.83 16.04 -13.21
C LYS A 132 -2.86 17.01 -13.88
N ARG A 133 -2.06 17.77 -13.11
CA ARG A 133 -1.04 18.68 -13.65
C ARG A 133 0.02 17.92 -14.45
N LEU A 134 0.60 16.87 -13.89
CA LEU A 134 1.65 16.08 -14.57
C LEU A 134 1.12 15.36 -15.82
N LEU A 135 -0.07 14.77 -15.73
CA LEU A 135 -0.74 14.12 -16.85
C LEU A 135 -1.15 15.12 -17.94
N GLY A 136 -1.49 16.35 -17.58
CA GLY A 136 -1.74 17.44 -18.52
C GLY A 136 -0.49 17.78 -19.33
N ILE A 137 0.67 17.93 -18.66
CA ILE A 137 1.96 18.16 -19.33
C ILE A 137 2.28 17.01 -20.29
N ILE A 138 2.10 15.75 -19.85
CA ILE A 138 2.30 14.59 -20.70
C ILE A 138 1.36 14.63 -21.92
N ALA A 139 0.08 14.95 -21.71
CA ALA A 139 -0.88 15.03 -22.81
C ALA A 139 -0.51 16.10 -23.85
N THR A 140 -0.08 17.29 -23.41
CA THR A 140 0.39 18.35 -24.30
C THR A 140 1.64 17.95 -25.07
N LYS A 141 2.60 17.29 -24.41
CA LYS A 141 3.80 16.80 -25.11
C LYS A 141 3.47 15.74 -26.15
N LEU A 142 2.62 14.78 -25.79
CA LEU A 142 2.15 13.75 -26.70
C LEU A 142 1.41 14.32 -27.92
N SER A 143 0.65 15.42 -27.76
CA SER A 143 0.00 16.08 -28.91
C SER A 143 0.98 16.76 -29.87
N LEU A 144 2.19 17.10 -29.41
CA LEU A 144 3.22 17.75 -30.22
C LEU A 144 4.17 16.73 -30.89
N THR A 145 4.40 15.57 -30.28
CA THR A 145 5.34 14.56 -30.77
C THR A 145 4.75 13.55 -31.75
N GLY A 146 3.41 13.44 -31.85
CA GLY A 146 2.76 12.48 -32.75
C GLY A 146 3.01 11.01 -32.33
N SER A 147 3.12 10.11 -33.31
CA SER A 147 3.34 8.67 -33.08
C SER A 147 4.80 8.37 -32.75
N LEU A 148 5.03 7.73 -31.60
CA LEU A 148 6.33 7.26 -31.17
C LEU A 148 6.57 5.82 -31.64
N ASN A 149 7.84 5.45 -31.85
CA ASN A 149 8.22 4.05 -32.03
C ASN A 149 7.81 3.23 -30.79
N LYS A 150 7.33 2.00 -30.99
CA LYS A 150 6.84 1.12 -29.91
C LYS A 150 7.83 0.93 -28.76
N ASP A 151 9.13 1.04 -29.04
CA ASP A 151 10.21 0.79 -28.09
C ASP A 151 10.70 2.05 -27.37
N GLU A 152 10.21 3.24 -27.73
CA GLU A 152 10.65 4.50 -27.14
C GLU A 152 9.64 5.04 -26.13
N GLN A 153 10.02 5.01 -24.85
CA GLN A 153 9.18 5.53 -23.77
C GLN A 153 9.37 7.03 -23.60
N ASP A 154 8.53 7.82 -24.26
CA ASP A 154 8.47 9.27 -24.04
C ASP A 154 8.03 9.62 -22.61
N ASN A 155 8.49 10.78 -22.14
CA ASN A 155 8.16 11.35 -20.84
C ASN A 155 8.51 10.46 -19.64
N LYS A 156 9.51 9.59 -19.77
CA LYS A 156 9.96 8.66 -18.72
C LYS A 156 10.16 9.32 -17.36
N ALA A 157 10.77 10.51 -17.31
CA ALA A 157 10.96 11.25 -16.06
C ALA A 157 9.63 11.68 -15.41
N LEU A 158 8.66 12.15 -16.19
CA LEU A 158 7.33 12.52 -15.68
C LEU A 158 6.55 11.30 -15.22
N TRP A 159 6.61 10.20 -15.96
CA TRP A 159 5.98 8.94 -15.57
C TRP A 159 6.58 8.38 -14.27
N ASN A 160 7.89 8.40 -14.13
CA ASN A 160 8.59 8.04 -12.89
C ASN A 160 8.16 8.94 -11.74
N LYS A 161 8.04 10.26 -11.96
CA LYS A 161 7.55 11.19 -10.94
C LYS A 161 6.13 10.86 -10.47
N ILE A 162 5.21 10.59 -11.40
CA ILE A 162 3.85 10.19 -11.04
C ILE A 162 3.86 8.86 -10.27
N HIS A 163 4.63 7.87 -10.73
CA HIS A 163 4.77 6.59 -10.06
C HIS A 163 5.26 6.75 -8.62
N ASN A 164 6.33 7.52 -8.40
CA ASN A 164 6.90 7.78 -7.08
C ASN A 164 5.95 8.53 -6.16
N ILE A 165 5.14 9.46 -6.68
CA ILE A 165 4.09 10.13 -5.91
C ILE A 165 3.04 9.10 -5.45
N ASP A 166 2.56 8.26 -6.37
CA ASP A 166 1.57 7.23 -6.04
C ASP A 166 2.10 6.22 -5.01
N ASP A 167 3.37 5.83 -5.17
CA ASP A 167 4.06 4.87 -4.32
C ASP A 167 4.20 5.40 -2.88
N ASN A 168 4.70 6.63 -2.76
CA ASN A 168 4.82 7.32 -1.48
C ASN A 168 3.46 7.47 -0.79
N GLU A 169 2.41 7.83 -1.54
CA GLU A 169 1.05 7.92 -0.99
C GLU A 169 0.49 6.58 -0.53
N ALA A 170 0.72 5.50 -1.28
CA ALA A 170 0.34 4.16 -0.85
C ALA A 170 1.07 3.76 0.45
N HIS A 171 2.36 4.06 0.58
CA HIS A 171 3.12 3.81 1.81
C HIS A 171 2.58 4.64 2.99
N ARG A 172 2.25 5.92 2.78
CA ARG A 172 1.68 6.81 3.78
C ARG A 172 0.32 6.30 4.29
N VAL A 173 -0.61 6.01 3.37
CA VAL A 173 -1.96 5.57 3.72
C VAL A 173 -1.94 4.20 4.40
N SER A 174 -1.21 3.22 3.85
CA SER A 174 -1.09 1.89 4.47
C SER A 174 -0.51 1.94 5.88
N ARG A 175 0.48 2.81 6.14
CA ARG A 175 1.02 2.98 7.49
C ARG A 175 -0.02 3.57 8.44
N ARG A 176 -0.77 4.60 8.01
CA ARG A 176 -1.83 5.21 8.82
C ARG A 176 -3.00 4.27 9.13
N ILE A 177 -3.34 3.36 8.21
CA ILE A 177 -4.31 2.29 8.46
C ILE A 177 -3.80 1.35 9.56
N LEU A 178 -2.54 0.91 9.44
CA LEU A 178 -1.92 0.04 10.43
C LEU A 178 -1.82 0.71 11.81
N ASP A 179 -1.34 1.95 11.88
CA ASP A 179 -1.24 2.68 13.14
C ASP A 179 -2.59 2.80 13.84
N PHE A 180 -3.67 3.03 13.08
CA PHE A 180 -5.03 3.05 13.61
C PHE A 180 -5.49 1.69 14.16
N ALA A 181 -5.16 0.61 13.46
CA ALA A 181 -5.48 -0.74 13.94
C ALA A 181 -4.72 -1.06 15.25
N LEU A 182 -3.42 -0.70 15.31
CA LEU A 182 -2.58 -0.89 16.49
C LEU A 182 -3.07 -0.09 17.70
N GLU A 183 -3.39 1.19 17.50
CA GLU A 183 -3.88 2.10 18.53
C GLU A 183 -5.13 1.59 19.25
N HIS A 184 -5.98 0.83 18.56
CA HIS A 184 -7.21 0.27 19.13
C HIS A 184 -7.14 -1.22 19.46
N GLY A 185 -5.98 -1.86 19.25
CA GLY A 185 -5.78 -3.29 19.50
C GLY A 185 -6.60 -4.19 18.57
N ALA A 186 -6.78 -3.79 17.31
CA ALA A 186 -7.43 -4.62 16.30
C ALA A 186 -6.46 -5.67 15.76
N SER A 187 -6.85 -6.94 15.77
CA SER A 187 -6.02 -8.05 15.28
C SER A 187 -6.28 -8.40 13.80
N ILE A 188 -7.35 -7.84 13.22
CA ILE A 188 -7.73 -8.07 11.81
C ILE A 188 -8.06 -6.74 11.12
N ILE A 189 -7.50 -6.52 9.93
CA ILE A 189 -7.87 -5.40 9.04
C ILE A 189 -8.67 -5.95 7.87
N VAL A 190 -9.89 -5.44 7.67
CA VAL A 190 -10.84 -5.95 6.67
C VAL A 190 -11.03 -4.93 5.57
N PHE A 191 -10.83 -5.35 4.32
CA PHE A 191 -11.07 -4.53 3.12
C PHE A 191 -12.25 -5.08 2.31
N GLU A 192 -12.91 -4.22 1.54
CA GLU A 192 -13.75 -4.71 0.44
C GLU A 192 -12.91 -5.23 -0.74
N HIS A 193 -13.40 -6.25 -1.45
CA HIS A 193 -12.74 -6.83 -2.61
C HIS A 193 -13.16 -6.14 -3.91
N SER A 194 -12.57 -4.99 -4.25
CA SER A 194 -12.89 -4.30 -5.50
C SER A 194 -12.11 -4.88 -6.69
N ASN A 195 -12.71 -5.82 -7.44
CA ASN A 195 -12.11 -6.34 -8.69
C ASN A 195 -12.59 -5.62 -9.95
N SER A 196 -13.66 -4.84 -9.87
CA SER A 196 -14.24 -4.17 -11.04
C SER A 196 -13.76 -2.73 -11.13
N PHE A 197 -12.81 -2.46 -12.04
CA PHE A 197 -12.45 -1.11 -12.44
C PHE A 197 -13.04 -0.78 -13.81
N LYS A 198 -13.87 0.26 -13.87
CA LYS A 198 -14.25 0.91 -15.13
C LYS A 198 -13.70 2.33 -15.09
N PRO A 199 -12.77 2.72 -15.99
CA PRO A 199 -12.29 4.09 -16.03
C PRO A 199 -13.44 5.04 -16.36
N GLU A 200 -13.48 6.18 -15.68
CA GLU A 200 -14.41 7.26 -16.03
C GLU A 200 -14.22 7.68 -17.48
N GLN A 201 -15.30 8.13 -18.14
CA GLN A 201 -15.22 8.73 -19.47
C GLN A 201 -14.69 10.18 -19.39
N GLY A 202 -14.04 10.65 -20.46
CA GLY A 202 -13.62 12.05 -20.60
C GLY A 202 -12.17 12.25 -21.07
N LYS A 203 -11.62 13.45 -20.79
CA LYS A 203 -10.27 13.86 -21.21
C LYS A 203 -9.20 12.86 -20.74
N TYR A 204 -8.14 12.71 -21.54
CA TYR A 204 -7.03 11.78 -21.27
C TYR A 204 -6.56 11.80 -19.81
N SER A 205 -6.32 12.98 -19.24
CA SER A 205 -5.84 13.15 -17.87
C SER A 205 -6.85 12.64 -16.82
N ARG A 206 -8.16 12.82 -17.03
CA ARG A 206 -9.20 12.31 -16.12
C ARG A 206 -9.25 10.77 -16.14
N ARG A 207 -9.26 10.17 -17.33
CA ARG A 207 -9.25 8.70 -17.50
C ARG A 207 -8.00 8.07 -16.90
N ALA A 208 -6.83 8.65 -17.20
CA ALA A 208 -5.55 8.21 -16.66
C ALA A 208 -5.48 8.36 -15.14
N ASN A 209 -6.05 9.44 -14.58
CA ASN A 209 -6.13 9.62 -13.13
C ASN A 209 -7.03 8.58 -12.45
N SER A 210 -8.22 8.31 -13.01
CA SER A 210 -9.13 7.26 -12.53
C SER A 210 -8.44 5.90 -12.46
N ARG A 211 -7.71 5.52 -13.52
CA ARG A 211 -6.92 4.27 -13.57
C ARG A 211 -5.84 4.21 -12.49
N ARG A 212 -5.14 5.32 -12.27
CA ARG A 212 -4.11 5.40 -11.22
C ARG A 212 -4.70 5.33 -9.82
N SER A 213 -5.87 5.92 -9.59
CA SER A 213 -6.58 5.79 -8.30
C SER A 213 -6.97 4.35 -8.02
N TYR A 214 -7.39 3.57 -9.03
CA TYR A 214 -7.61 2.13 -8.85
C TYR A 214 -6.33 1.37 -8.49
N TRP A 215 -5.22 1.61 -9.21
CA TRP A 215 -3.93 1.00 -8.88
C TRP A 215 -3.39 1.41 -7.51
N LEU A 216 -3.71 2.62 -7.05
CA LEU A 216 -3.37 3.08 -5.71
C LEU A 216 -4.07 2.23 -4.64
N ARG A 217 -5.36 1.90 -4.81
CA ARG A 217 -6.11 1.03 -3.88
C ARG A 217 -5.45 -0.33 -3.74
N GLY A 218 -5.05 -0.94 -4.86
CA GLY A 218 -4.33 -2.22 -4.88
C GLY A 218 -3.01 -2.16 -4.11
N ARG A 219 -2.23 -1.08 -4.32
CA ARG A 219 -0.98 -0.84 -3.59
C ARG A 219 -1.20 -0.61 -2.09
N ILE A 220 -2.20 0.18 -1.70
CA ILE A 220 -2.55 0.41 -0.29
C ILE A 220 -2.88 -0.92 0.39
N PHE A 221 -3.70 -1.77 -0.22
CA PHE A 221 -4.00 -3.10 0.32
C PHE A 221 -2.72 -3.94 0.47
N HIS A 222 -1.92 -4.06 -0.58
CA HIS A 222 -0.71 -4.87 -0.57
C HIS A 222 0.28 -4.40 0.51
N TYR A 223 0.45 -3.08 0.63
CA TYR A 223 1.35 -2.50 1.62
C TYR A 223 0.82 -2.63 3.04
N THR A 224 -0.50 -2.51 3.23
CA THR A 224 -1.12 -2.76 4.53
C THR A 224 -0.93 -4.22 4.92
N LYS A 225 -1.10 -5.17 3.99
CA LYS A 225 -0.94 -6.60 4.23
C LYS A 225 0.43 -6.96 4.79
N TYR A 226 1.52 -6.61 4.10
CA TYR A 226 2.85 -6.99 4.60
C TYR A 226 3.22 -6.23 5.88
N LYS A 227 2.88 -4.94 5.99
CA LYS A 227 3.19 -4.15 7.20
C LYS A 227 2.42 -4.67 8.41
N ALA A 228 1.12 -4.96 8.26
CA ALA A 228 0.29 -5.46 9.35
C ALA A 228 0.78 -6.82 9.86
N TRP A 229 1.24 -7.67 8.93
CA TRP A 229 1.78 -8.97 9.25
C TRP A 229 2.99 -8.92 10.18
N GLU A 230 3.85 -7.90 10.05
CA GLU A 230 5.00 -7.69 10.96
C GLU A 230 4.58 -7.46 12.42
N TYR A 231 3.32 -7.08 12.66
CA TYR A 231 2.73 -6.86 13.99
C TYR A 231 1.73 -7.95 14.37
N GLY A 232 1.70 -9.08 13.65
CA GLY A 232 0.78 -10.18 13.92
C GLY A 232 -0.68 -9.88 13.56
N ILE A 233 -0.94 -8.85 12.74
CA ILE A 233 -2.28 -8.47 12.30
C ILE A 233 -2.56 -9.10 10.93
N ILE A 234 -3.70 -9.79 10.78
CA ILE A 234 -4.10 -10.41 9.51
C ILE A 234 -4.98 -9.45 8.70
N THR A 235 -4.80 -9.43 7.38
CA THR A 235 -5.76 -8.77 6.48
C THR A 235 -6.79 -9.75 5.94
N SER A 236 -8.07 -9.39 5.96
CA SER A 236 -9.15 -10.14 5.31
C SER A 236 -9.85 -9.30 4.25
N ARG A 237 -10.62 -9.97 3.38
CA ARG A 237 -11.43 -9.34 2.34
C ARG A 237 -12.87 -9.83 2.37
N VAL A 238 -13.81 -8.91 2.13
CA VAL A 238 -15.24 -9.21 1.99
C VAL A 238 -15.73 -8.90 0.58
N ASN A 239 -16.78 -9.59 0.14
CA ASN A 239 -17.38 -9.38 -1.18
C ASN A 239 -17.97 -7.95 -1.28
N PRO A 240 -17.63 -7.14 -2.30
CA PRO A 240 -18.07 -5.74 -2.42
C PRO A 240 -19.57 -5.58 -2.68
N LYS A 241 -20.26 -6.66 -3.10
CA LYS A 241 -21.68 -6.62 -3.48
C LYS A 241 -22.52 -5.98 -2.37
N ASP A 242 -23.28 -4.96 -2.74
CA ASP A 242 -24.26 -4.24 -1.91
C ASP A 242 -23.68 -3.43 -0.73
N ILE A 243 -22.36 -3.42 -0.50
CA ILE A 243 -21.74 -2.74 0.65
C ILE A 243 -21.99 -1.23 0.65
N SER A 244 -21.95 -0.58 -0.50
CA SER A 244 -22.17 0.87 -0.61
C SER A 244 -23.63 1.26 -0.94
N ARG A 245 -24.51 0.27 -1.15
CA ARG A 245 -25.90 0.47 -1.59
C ARG A 245 -26.92 0.30 -0.45
N LEU A 246 -26.62 -0.55 0.52
CA LEU A 246 -27.55 -0.87 1.61
C LEU A 246 -27.22 -0.11 2.89
N CYS A 247 -28.24 0.16 3.69
CA CYS A 247 -28.10 0.78 5.01
C CYS A 247 -27.53 -0.24 6.00
N ALA A 248 -26.47 0.12 6.70
CA ALA A 248 -25.88 -0.74 7.73
C ALA A 248 -26.81 -1.02 8.92
N GLY A 249 -27.82 -0.16 9.13
CA GLY A 249 -28.86 -0.36 10.13
C GLY A 249 -29.88 -1.42 9.74
N CYS A 250 -30.68 -1.14 8.71
CA CYS A 250 -31.85 -1.95 8.37
C CYS A 250 -31.68 -2.84 7.13
N GLY A 251 -30.57 -2.74 6.41
CA GLY A 251 -30.34 -3.51 5.16
C GLY A 251 -31.12 -3.01 3.93
N ALA A 252 -31.98 -1.99 4.06
CA ALA A 252 -32.68 -1.40 2.92
C ALA A 252 -31.75 -0.54 2.06
N GLU A 253 -32.11 -0.35 0.79
CA GLU A 253 -31.39 0.54 -0.12
C GLU A 253 -31.40 1.99 0.39
N ILE A 254 -30.26 2.67 0.25
CA ILE A 254 -30.10 4.07 0.66
C ILE A 254 -30.42 5.01 -0.50
N ASP A 255 -31.05 6.14 -0.21
CA ASP A 255 -31.05 7.29 -1.12
C ASP A 255 -29.69 7.99 -1.01
N ARG A 256 -28.89 7.91 -2.08
CA ARG A 256 -27.51 8.38 -2.10
C ARG A 256 -27.42 9.78 -2.69
N ARG A 257 -27.06 10.74 -1.85
CA ARG A 257 -26.74 12.13 -2.22
C ARG A 257 -25.29 12.44 -1.82
N ALA A 258 -24.36 11.80 -2.52
CA ALA A 258 -22.94 11.77 -2.15
C ALA A 258 -22.39 13.18 -1.85
N PRO A 259 -21.68 13.39 -0.72
CA PRO A 259 -21.10 12.37 0.17
C PRO A 259 -22.04 11.83 1.26
N LEU A 260 -23.31 12.22 1.26
CA LEU A 260 -24.32 11.84 2.26
C LEU A 260 -25.31 10.79 1.74
N PHE A 261 -26.04 10.18 2.66
CA PHE A 261 -27.18 9.32 2.36
C PHE A 261 -28.32 9.53 3.34
N THR A 262 -29.52 9.13 2.93
CA THR A 262 -30.70 8.97 3.78
C THR A 262 -31.31 7.59 3.57
N CYS A 263 -31.87 7.00 4.61
CA CYS A 263 -32.56 5.70 4.54
C CYS A 263 -33.98 5.82 5.08
N LYS A 264 -34.89 4.96 4.58
CA LYS A 264 -36.29 4.85 5.04
C LYS A 264 -36.41 4.55 6.54
N CYS A 265 -35.41 3.90 7.15
CA CYS A 265 -35.37 3.68 8.60
C CYS A 265 -34.97 4.93 9.42
N GLY A 266 -34.86 6.11 8.80
CA GLY A 266 -34.50 7.36 9.47
C GLY A 266 -32.99 7.61 9.61
N LYS A 267 -32.13 6.60 9.35
CA LYS A 267 -30.67 6.79 9.36
C LYS A 267 -30.21 7.74 8.25
N LYS A 268 -29.35 8.69 8.60
CA LYS A 268 -28.71 9.65 7.70
C LYS A 268 -27.22 9.75 8.05
N GLY A 269 -26.37 10.10 7.09
CA GLY A 269 -24.94 10.31 7.37
C GLY A 269 -24.05 10.15 6.16
N SER A 270 -22.76 9.90 6.39
CA SER A 270 -21.79 9.70 5.31
C SER A 270 -21.93 8.33 4.66
N VAL A 271 -21.90 8.30 3.32
CA VAL A 271 -21.87 7.05 2.54
C VAL A 271 -20.68 6.19 2.92
N ASP A 272 -19.49 6.78 3.02
CA ASP A 272 -18.26 6.03 3.31
C ASP A 272 -18.30 5.37 4.70
N LEU A 273 -18.87 6.04 5.71
CA LEU A 273 -19.06 5.43 7.03
C LEU A 273 -20.08 4.29 7.00
N ASN A 274 -21.13 4.43 6.20
CA ASN A 274 -22.08 3.34 5.98
C ASN A 274 -21.42 2.14 5.29
N THR A 275 -20.57 2.38 4.28
CA THR A 275 -19.75 1.36 3.61
C THR A 275 -18.85 0.64 4.63
N VAL A 276 -18.10 1.38 5.46
CA VAL A 276 -17.23 0.81 6.51
C VAL A 276 -18.01 -0.08 7.48
N ARG A 277 -19.20 0.36 7.92
CA ARG A 277 -20.08 -0.44 8.79
C ARG A 277 -20.55 -1.73 8.10
N ASN A 278 -20.92 -1.65 6.82
CA ASN A 278 -21.29 -2.82 6.04
C ASN A 278 -20.13 -3.79 5.82
N ILE A 279 -18.90 -3.30 5.65
CA ILE A 279 -17.70 -4.15 5.58
C ILE A 279 -17.54 -4.95 6.88
N GLY A 280 -17.64 -4.28 8.03
CA GLY A 280 -17.56 -4.93 9.34
C GLY A 280 -18.68 -5.97 9.55
N LYS A 281 -19.93 -5.59 9.28
CA LYS A 281 -21.09 -6.49 9.39
C LYS A 281 -20.94 -7.73 8.50
N LYS A 282 -20.55 -7.54 7.23
CA LYS A 282 -20.37 -8.63 6.27
C LYS A 282 -19.21 -9.54 6.63
N PHE A 283 -18.17 -9.00 7.29
CA PHE A 283 -17.09 -9.81 7.82
C PHE A 283 -17.58 -10.75 8.92
N PHE A 284 -18.27 -10.24 9.94
CA PHE A 284 -18.78 -11.10 11.01
C PHE A 284 -19.79 -12.12 10.49
N LEU A 285 -20.74 -11.71 9.64
CA LEU A 285 -21.72 -12.60 9.01
C LEU A 285 -21.08 -13.77 8.24
N ARG A 286 -19.87 -13.59 7.69
CA ARG A 286 -19.16 -14.66 6.98
C ARG A 286 -18.67 -15.78 7.90
N TYR A 287 -18.42 -15.48 9.17
CA TYR A 287 -17.80 -16.40 10.13
C TYR A 287 -18.75 -16.82 11.26
N THR A 288 -19.94 -16.22 11.35
CA THR A 288 -21.03 -16.64 12.23
C THR A 288 -22.07 -17.53 11.55
N ALA A 289 -21.99 -17.68 10.22
CA ALA A 289 -22.89 -18.51 9.41
C ALA A 289 -22.38 -19.95 9.29
#